data_AF-A0A5P1RA31-F1
#
_entry.id   AF-A0A5P1RA31-F1
#
_cell.length_a   1.000
_cell.length_b   1.000
_cell.length_c   1.000
_cell.angle_alpha   90.00
_cell.angle_beta   90.00
_cell.angle_gamma   90.00
#
_symmetry.space_group_name_H-M   'P 1'
#
loop_
_entity.id
_entity.type
_entity.pdbx_description
1 polymer ?
#
loop_
_entity_poly.entity_id
_entity_poly.type
_entity_poly.pdbx_seq_one_letter_code
_entity_poly.pdbx_strand_id
1 'polypeptide(L)'
;MRVSWVGGKKLQKTLVVFSFLGISSFTSAESSVGIEQMKLASSVGASCSGFYDGVYRLLHNMEDEQGERLLELKQIWPGVNKRFVFRQSTSSMLMTDIFIRQLNHRFKPEPALSLQTFSDEYVGSRQKAMGWDNSMQANDTFLNQHKQCEHILKISRQNGTLTEERINGAMVQRANALGLDLTNM
;
A
#
# COMPACT_ATOMS: atom_id res chain seq x y z
N MET A 1 -85.71 -31.84 17.22
CA MET A 1 -85.87 -30.79 18.25
C MET A 1 -84.56 -30.00 18.36
N ARG A 2 -84.63 -28.66 18.29
CA ARG A 2 -83.66 -27.62 18.74
C ARG A 2 -82.24 -27.69 18.12
N VAL A 3 -81.84 -26.82 17.18
CA VAL A 3 -81.53 -25.34 17.21
C VAL A 3 -80.24 -24.97 17.96
N SER A 4 -79.45 -24.12 17.26
CA SER A 4 -78.32 -23.22 17.63
C SER A 4 -76.91 -23.75 17.30
N TRP A 5 -76.18 -23.19 16.30
CA TRP A 5 -75.43 -21.91 16.25
C TRP A 5 -74.51 -21.73 17.49
N VAL A 6 -73.20 -21.49 17.40
CA VAL A 6 -72.50 -20.32 16.81
C VAL A 6 -70.98 -20.61 16.66
N GLY A 7 -70.36 -20.05 15.62
CA GLY A 7 -68.99 -19.51 15.66
C GLY A 7 -67.88 -20.45 15.16
N GLY A 8 -66.95 -20.05 14.29
CA GLY A 8 -66.67 -18.77 13.67
C GLY A 8 -65.28 -18.84 13.01
N LYS A 9 -65.13 -18.04 11.94
CA LYS A 9 -63.88 -17.51 11.37
C LYS A 9 -62.98 -18.42 10.49
N LYS A 10 -63.07 -18.06 9.21
CA LYS A 10 -61.98 -17.64 8.29
C LYS A 10 -61.19 -18.72 7.53
N LEU A 11 -61.47 -18.74 6.23
CA LEU A 11 -60.56 -19.10 5.14
C LEU A 11 -59.14 -18.53 5.36
N GLN A 12 -58.13 -19.35 5.08
CA GLN A 12 -56.92 -18.87 4.41
C GLN A 12 -56.48 -19.92 3.37
N LYS A 13 -56.63 -19.52 2.11
CA LYS A 13 -56.09 -20.21 0.93
C LYS A 13 -54.57 -20.04 0.97
N THR A 14 -53.84 -21.13 0.94
CA THR A 14 -52.38 -21.13 0.82
C THR A 14 -52.00 -20.64 -0.58
N LEU A 15 -51.56 -19.39 -0.67
CA LEU A 15 -50.96 -18.82 -1.86
C LEU A 15 -49.53 -19.39 -1.97
N VAL A 16 -49.29 -20.21 -3.00
CA VAL A 16 -47.93 -20.63 -3.37
C VAL A 16 -47.20 -19.41 -3.92
N VAL A 17 -46.36 -18.79 -3.10
CA VAL A 17 -45.42 -17.78 -3.56
C VAL A 17 -44.27 -18.53 -4.23
N PHE A 18 -44.25 -18.48 -5.56
CA PHE A 18 -43.04 -18.71 -6.34
C PHE A 18 -42.01 -17.67 -5.91
N SER A 19 -41.12 -18.04 -5.00
CA SER A 19 -39.90 -17.28 -4.75
C SER A 19 -39.02 -17.42 -5.98
N PHE A 20 -39.16 -16.48 -6.91
CA PHE A 20 -38.07 -16.07 -7.77
C PHE A 20 -36.92 -15.67 -6.84
N LEU A 21 -36.02 -16.62 -6.58
CA LEU A 21 -34.65 -16.32 -6.21
C LEU A 21 -34.07 -15.56 -7.40
N GLY A 22 -34.30 -14.25 -7.40
CA GLY A 22 -33.46 -13.30 -8.11
C GLY A 22 -32.08 -13.44 -7.52
N ILE A 23 -31.32 -14.39 -8.05
CA ILE A 23 -29.87 -14.33 -8.09
C ILE A 23 -29.62 -12.97 -8.73
N SER A 24 -29.31 -11.98 -7.91
CA SER A 24 -28.78 -10.72 -8.40
C SER A 24 -27.56 -11.10 -9.22
N SER A 25 -27.73 -11.06 -10.54
CA SER A 25 -26.64 -11.22 -11.48
C SER A 25 -25.56 -10.22 -11.06
N PHE A 26 -24.50 -10.70 -10.44
CA PHE A 26 -23.24 -9.95 -10.31
C PHE A 26 -22.66 -9.86 -11.73
N THR A 27 -23.27 -9.07 -12.58
CA THR A 27 -22.73 -8.73 -13.89
C THR A 27 -21.58 -7.75 -13.67
N SER A 28 -20.38 -8.31 -13.49
CA SER A 28 -19.26 -8.11 -14.42
C SER A 28 -18.99 -6.66 -14.86
N ALA A 29 -19.02 -5.72 -13.91
CA ALA A 29 -18.27 -4.48 -14.04
C ALA A 29 -17.29 -4.46 -12.87
N GLU A 30 -16.23 -5.23 -12.99
CA GLU A 30 -14.93 -4.89 -12.46
C GLU A 30 -14.74 -3.36 -12.59
N SER A 31 -15.00 -2.61 -11.52
CA SER A 31 -15.17 -1.16 -11.57
C SER A 31 -13.88 -0.48 -12.04
N SER A 32 -13.95 0.30 -13.12
CA SER A 32 -12.82 1.11 -13.62
C SER A 32 -12.23 2.01 -12.52
N VAL A 33 -13.06 2.48 -11.59
CA VAL A 33 -12.61 3.22 -10.41
C VAL A 33 -11.71 2.37 -9.52
N GLY A 34 -12.04 1.10 -9.32
CA GLY A 34 -11.21 0.16 -8.53
C GLY A 34 -9.86 -0.13 -9.19
N ILE A 35 -9.84 -0.28 -10.52
CA ILE A 35 -8.60 -0.42 -11.30
C ILE A 35 -7.69 0.79 -11.10
N GLU A 36 -8.23 2.00 -11.31
CA GLU A 36 -7.43 3.23 -11.22
C GLU A 36 -6.93 3.47 -9.79
N GLN A 37 -7.73 3.14 -8.77
CA GLN A 37 -7.28 3.19 -7.38
C GLN A 37 -6.13 2.21 -7.10
N MET A 38 -6.17 0.99 -7.64
CA MET A 38 -5.08 0.01 -7.48
C MET A 38 -3.83 0.42 -8.25
N LYS A 39 -3.96 0.98 -9.46
CA LYS A 39 -2.84 1.53 -10.23
C LYS A 39 -2.17 2.67 -9.47
N LEU A 40 -2.97 3.61 -8.96
CA LEU A 40 -2.48 4.72 -8.14
C LEU A 40 -1.77 4.20 -6.88
N ALA A 41 -2.37 3.25 -6.16
CA ALA A 41 -1.74 2.69 -4.96
C ALA A 41 -0.42 1.97 -5.26
N SER A 42 -0.35 1.26 -6.39
CA SER A 42 0.89 0.63 -6.88
C SER A 42 1.97 1.68 -7.15
N SER A 43 1.59 2.76 -7.83
CA SER A 43 2.46 3.87 -8.20
C SER A 43 3.00 4.64 -7.00
N VAL A 44 2.14 4.94 -6.03
CA VAL A 44 2.53 5.55 -4.76
C VAL A 44 3.50 4.64 -4.01
N GLY A 45 3.25 3.33 -3.99
CA GLY A 45 4.18 2.40 -3.36
C GLY A 45 5.54 2.30 -4.06
N ALA A 46 5.58 2.36 -5.40
CA ALA A 46 6.83 2.41 -6.16
C ALA A 46 7.63 3.67 -5.82
N SER A 47 6.95 4.82 -5.80
CA SER A 47 7.52 6.11 -5.44
C SER A 47 8.06 6.14 -4.02
N CYS A 48 7.30 5.61 -3.05
CA CYS A 48 7.73 5.51 -1.65
C CYS A 48 8.90 4.55 -1.45
N SER A 49 8.91 3.41 -2.15
CA SER A 49 10.07 2.51 -2.12
C SER A 49 11.32 3.19 -2.67
N GLY A 50 11.20 3.86 -3.81
CA GLY A 50 12.30 4.62 -4.42
C GLY A 50 12.80 5.72 -3.50
N PHE A 51 11.89 6.52 -2.93
CA PHE A 51 12.21 7.57 -1.96
C PHE A 51 13.04 7.01 -0.79
N TYR A 52 12.54 6.00 -0.08
CA TYR A 52 13.24 5.44 1.09
C TYR A 52 14.58 4.77 0.74
N ASP A 53 14.70 4.12 -0.43
CA ASP A 53 15.99 3.60 -0.91
C ASP A 53 16.98 4.71 -1.26
N GLY A 54 16.48 5.84 -1.77
CA GLY A 54 17.29 7.02 -2.01
C GLY A 54 17.77 7.64 -0.71
N VAL A 55 16.90 7.74 0.31
CA VAL A 55 17.29 8.18 1.66
C VAL A 55 18.30 7.21 2.29
N TYR A 56 18.11 5.89 2.13
CA TYR A 56 19.08 4.91 2.59
C TYR A 56 20.47 5.17 2.01
N ARG A 57 20.54 5.39 0.68
CA ARG A 57 21.81 5.68 0.01
C ARG A 57 22.38 7.03 0.42
N LEU A 58 21.54 8.04 0.61
CA LEU A 58 21.93 9.36 1.10
C LEU A 58 22.60 9.26 2.48
N LEU A 59 21.96 8.57 3.42
CA LEU A 59 22.50 8.33 4.76
C LEU A 59 23.83 7.59 4.70
N HIS A 60 23.91 6.53 3.88
CA HIS A 60 25.14 5.77 3.71
C HIS A 60 26.30 6.66 3.20
N ASN A 61 26.06 7.46 2.17
CA ASN A 61 27.07 8.38 1.63
C ASN A 61 27.50 9.42 2.70
N MET A 62 26.55 9.98 3.46
CA MET A 62 26.85 10.99 4.49
C MET A 62 27.61 10.43 5.70
N GLU A 63 27.34 9.18 6.07
CA GLU A 63 28.09 8.49 7.12
C GLU A 63 29.54 8.23 6.69
N ASP A 64 29.77 7.86 5.44
CA ASP A 64 31.10 7.66 4.86
C ASP A 64 31.88 8.98 4.75
N GLU A 65 31.18 10.10 4.57
CA GLU A 65 31.76 11.46 4.48
C GLU A 65 32.06 12.11 5.85
N GLN A 66 31.66 11.50 6.99
CA GLN A 66 31.79 12.04 8.36
C GLN A 66 31.39 13.54 8.50
N GLY A 67 30.27 13.94 7.88
CA GLY A 67 29.99 15.36 7.61
C GLY A 67 28.87 16.04 8.43
N GLU A 68 28.89 17.39 8.40
CA GLU A 68 27.84 18.30 8.87
C GLU A 68 26.48 18.02 8.23
N ARG A 69 26.45 17.53 6.97
CA ARG A 69 25.22 17.21 6.23
C ARG A 69 24.33 16.18 6.93
N LEU A 70 24.93 15.21 7.63
CA LEU A 70 24.15 14.24 8.41
C LEU A 70 23.47 14.91 9.62
N LEU A 71 24.13 15.89 10.23
CA LEU A 71 23.55 16.65 11.34
C LEU A 71 22.40 17.53 10.85
N GLU A 72 22.58 18.22 9.71
CA GLU A 72 21.52 19.01 9.07
C GLU A 72 20.28 18.16 8.76
N LEU A 73 20.47 17.00 8.13
CA LEU A 73 19.36 16.10 7.81
C LEU A 73 18.62 15.64 9.09
N LYS A 74 19.36 15.35 10.16
CA LYS A 74 18.78 14.94 11.45
C LYS A 74 18.06 16.08 12.18
N GLN A 75 18.34 17.35 11.87
CA GLN A 75 17.55 18.48 12.40
C GLN A 75 16.16 18.53 11.77
N ILE A 76 16.07 18.21 10.48
CA ILE A 76 14.81 18.24 9.72
C ILE A 76 13.98 16.97 9.98
N TRP A 77 14.65 15.82 10.01
CA TRP A 77 14.04 14.53 10.32
C TRP A 77 14.74 13.84 11.49
N PRO A 78 14.37 14.21 12.73
CA PRO A 78 14.94 13.62 13.93
C PRO A 78 14.75 12.09 13.97
N GLY A 79 15.83 11.37 14.27
CA GLY A 79 15.82 9.92 14.45
C GLY A 79 15.86 9.09 13.16
N VAL A 80 15.96 9.73 11.98
CA VAL A 80 16.15 9.01 10.72
C VAL A 80 17.43 8.16 10.77
N ASN A 81 17.32 6.90 10.34
CA ASN A 81 18.42 5.94 10.31
C ASN A 81 18.21 4.89 9.20
N LYS A 82 19.30 4.22 8.82
CA LYS A 82 19.34 3.26 7.71
C LYS A 82 18.36 2.10 7.92
N ARG A 83 18.30 1.50 9.11
CA ARG A 83 17.36 0.41 9.41
C ARG A 83 15.89 0.83 9.26
N PHE A 84 15.52 2.00 9.74
CA PHE A 84 14.16 2.52 9.61
C PHE A 84 13.78 2.70 8.14
N VAL A 85 14.60 3.40 7.35
CA VAL A 85 14.26 3.66 5.95
C VAL A 85 14.27 2.37 5.11
N PHE A 86 15.16 1.42 5.44
CA PHE A 86 15.17 0.10 4.81
C PHE A 86 13.86 -0.68 5.08
N ARG A 87 13.35 -0.61 6.31
CA ARG A 87 12.05 -1.20 6.67
C ARG A 87 10.90 -0.56 5.89
N GLN A 88 10.86 0.75 5.80
CA GLN A 88 9.76 1.45 5.12
C GLN A 88 9.81 1.22 3.61
N SER A 89 11.01 1.24 3.01
CA SER A 89 11.20 0.84 1.62
C SER A 89 10.65 -0.57 1.36
N THR A 90 11.04 -1.54 2.19
CA THR A 90 10.57 -2.93 2.08
C THR A 90 9.05 -3.03 2.23
N SER A 91 8.47 -2.26 3.16
CA SER A 91 7.03 -2.16 3.36
C SER A 91 6.32 -1.64 2.11
N SER A 92 6.85 -0.59 1.48
CA SER A 92 6.30 -0.02 0.25
C SER A 92 6.40 -0.97 -0.95
N MET A 93 7.52 -1.69 -1.09
CA MET A 93 7.66 -2.72 -2.13
C MET A 93 6.61 -3.82 -1.99
N LEU A 94 6.40 -4.33 -0.77
CA LEU A 94 5.37 -5.32 -0.50
C LEU A 94 3.97 -4.79 -0.82
N MET A 95 3.67 -3.57 -0.40
CA MET A 95 2.40 -2.91 -0.69
C MET A 95 2.15 -2.84 -2.21
N THR A 96 3.13 -2.38 -2.99
CA THR A 96 3.02 -2.31 -4.46
C THR A 96 2.78 -3.68 -5.08
N ASP A 97 3.58 -4.68 -4.70
CA ASP A 97 3.45 -6.04 -5.19
C ASP A 97 2.05 -6.63 -4.90
N ILE A 98 1.50 -6.38 -3.71
CA ILE A 98 0.14 -6.82 -3.36
C ILE A 98 -0.90 -6.18 -4.30
N PHE A 99 -0.82 -4.87 -4.55
CA PHE A 99 -1.77 -4.19 -5.43
C PHE A 99 -1.64 -4.62 -6.89
N ILE A 100 -0.42 -4.82 -7.40
CA ILE A 100 -0.18 -5.36 -8.74
C ILE A 100 -0.78 -6.77 -8.87
N ARG A 101 -0.58 -7.65 -7.88
CA ARG A 101 -1.21 -8.98 -7.88
C ARG A 101 -2.72 -8.89 -7.86
N GLN A 102 -3.30 -8.03 -7.02
CA GLN A 102 -4.75 -7.83 -6.97
C GLN A 102 -5.29 -7.33 -8.31
N LEU A 103 -4.59 -6.40 -8.95
CA LEU A 103 -4.93 -5.91 -10.28
C LEU A 103 -4.94 -7.06 -11.29
N ASN A 104 -3.86 -7.83 -11.39
CA ASN A 104 -3.72 -8.93 -12.35
C ASN A 104 -4.71 -10.09 -12.09
N HIS A 105 -5.09 -10.34 -10.84
CA HIS A 105 -6.02 -11.40 -10.49
C HIS A 105 -7.49 -11.03 -10.69
N ARG A 106 -7.86 -9.78 -10.39
CA ARG A 106 -9.26 -9.35 -10.33
C ARG A 106 -9.70 -8.50 -11.50
N PHE A 107 -8.79 -8.13 -12.39
CA PHE A 107 -9.09 -7.24 -13.50
C PHE A 107 -8.44 -7.76 -14.77
N LYS A 108 -9.17 -7.79 -15.89
CA LYS A 108 -8.52 -7.95 -17.20
C LYS A 108 -7.63 -6.73 -17.44
N PRO A 109 -6.30 -6.87 -17.56
CA PRO A 109 -5.44 -5.71 -17.71
C PRO A 109 -5.67 -5.06 -19.08
N GLU A 110 -6.22 -3.84 -19.10
CA GLU A 110 -5.71 -2.80 -20.01
C GLU A 110 -4.26 -2.50 -19.60
N PRO A 111 -3.38 -2.00 -20.51
CA PRO A 111 -1.96 -2.38 -20.56
C PRO A 111 -1.38 -2.55 -19.15
N ALA A 112 -0.93 -3.78 -18.86
CA ALA A 112 -0.49 -4.18 -17.53
C ALA A 112 0.46 -3.12 -16.96
N LEU A 113 0.23 -2.73 -15.70
CA LEU A 113 1.18 -1.90 -14.97
C LEU A 113 2.51 -2.66 -14.99
N SER A 114 3.42 -2.18 -15.83
CA SER A 114 4.57 -2.98 -16.25
C SER A 114 5.67 -2.84 -15.20
N LEU A 115 6.58 -3.81 -15.19
CA LEU A 115 7.83 -3.68 -14.45
C LEU A 115 8.57 -2.39 -14.82
N GLN A 116 8.41 -1.91 -16.06
CA GLN A 116 9.00 -0.67 -16.54
C GLN A 116 8.40 0.56 -15.84
N THR A 117 7.07 0.67 -15.77
CA THR A 117 6.41 1.80 -15.09
C THR A 117 6.78 1.85 -13.61
N PHE A 118 6.79 0.69 -12.96
CA PHE A 118 7.28 0.57 -11.58
C PHE A 118 8.73 1.05 -11.47
N SER A 119 9.60 0.60 -12.38
CA SER A 119 11.01 0.99 -12.43
C SER A 119 11.18 2.50 -12.59
N ASP A 120 10.41 3.15 -13.46
CA ASP A 120 10.56 4.57 -13.74
C ASP A 120 10.17 5.43 -12.53
N GLU A 121 9.03 5.12 -11.89
CA GLU A 121 8.55 5.80 -10.68
C GLU A 121 9.50 5.59 -9.49
N TYR A 122 9.99 4.36 -9.34
CA TYR A 122 10.99 4.00 -8.34
C TYR A 122 12.31 4.75 -8.58
N VAL A 123 12.87 4.69 -9.79
CA VAL A 123 14.16 5.31 -10.13
C VAL A 123 14.09 6.82 -9.97
N GLY A 124 13.03 7.46 -10.49
CA GLY A 124 12.85 8.91 -10.38
C GLY A 124 12.75 9.37 -8.93
N SER A 125 12.00 8.65 -8.10
CA SER A 125 11.87 8.99 -6.67
C SER A 125 13.18 8.76 -5.90
N ARG A 126 13.90 7.69 -6.23
CA ARG A 126 15.21 7.39 -5.64
C ARG A 126 16.25 8.46 -5.96
N GLN A 127 16.35 8.87 -7.22
CA GLN A 127 17.28 9.93 -7.64
C GLN A 127 16.98 11.25 -6.94
N LYS A 128 15.70 11.64 -6.86
CA LYS A 128 15.29 12.86 -6.15
C LYS A 128 15.67 12.83 -4.67
N ALA A 129 15.45 11.72 -3.97
CA ALA A 129 15.80 11.59 -2.56
C ALA A 129 17.32 11.64 -2.33
N MET A 130 18.11 11.01 -3.20
CA MET A 130 19.58 11.09 -3.16
C MET A 130 20.11 12.50 -3.46
N GLY A 131 19.39 13.27 -4.26
CA GLY A 131 19.72 14.65 -4.61
C GLY A 131 19.29 15.69 -3.58
N TRP A 132 18.90 15.29 -2.36
CA TRP A 132 18.50 16.22 -1.31
C TRP A 132 19.59 17.26 -1.00
N ASP A 133 19.16 18.51 -0.84
CA ASP A 133 19.94 19.63 -0.34
C ASP A 133 19.24 20.29 0.85
N ASN A 134 19.96 21.09 1.64
CA ASN A 134 19.42 21.74 2.84
C ASN A 134 18.66 23.04 2.52
N SER A 135 18.05 23.16 1.34
CA SER A 135 17.16 24.29 1.04
C SER A 135 15.79 24.10 1.69
N MET A 136 15.12 25.20 2.01
CA MET A 136 13.76 25.17 2.60
C MET A 136 12.77 24.36 1.74
N GLN A 137 12.81 24.55 0.42
CA GLN A 137 11.93 23.85 -0.51
C GLN A 137 12.22 22.35 -0.57
N ALA A 138 13.49 21.95 -0.60
CA ALA A 138 13.87 20.55 -0.59
C ALA A 138 13.47 19.88 0.72
N ASN A 139 13.68 20.54 1.86
CA ASN A 139 13.30 20.07 3.19
C ASN A 139 11.78 19.85 3.30
N ASP A 140 10.98 20.81 2.84
CA ASP A 140 9.52 20.69 2.82
C ASP A 140 9.06 19.53 1.93
N THR A 141 9.63 19.41 0.73
CA THR A 141 9.33 18.32 -0.20
C THR A 141 9.68 16.96 0.41
N PHE A 142 10.85 16.85 1.03
CA PHE A 142 11.34 15.63 1.65
C PHE A 142 10.44 15.17 2.81
N LEU A 143 10.07 16.10 3.70
CA LEU A 143 9.18 15.81 4.82
C LEU A 143 7.75 15.50 4.37
N ASN A 144 7.25 16.19 3.35
CA ASN A 144 5.92 15.92 2.81
C ASN A 144 5.87 14.53 2.16
N GLN A 145 6.90 14.15 1.41
CA GLN A 145 7.01 12.81 0.83
C GLN A 145 7.04 11.73 1.93
N HIS A 146 7.86 11.92 2.97
CA HIS A 146 7.91 11.03 4.12
C HIS A 146 6.52 10.88 4.78
N LYS A 147 5.82 11.99 5.07
CA LYS A 147 4.49 11.97 5.67
C LYS A 147 3.47 11.22 4.82
N GLN A 148 3.49 11.44 3.50
CA GLN A 148 2.60 10.74 2.56
C GLN A 148 2.87 9.23 2.56
N CYS A 149 4.14 8.84 2.53
CA CYS A 149 4.53 7.44 2.57
C CYS A 149 4.17 6.75 3.89
N GLU A 150 4.39 7.40 5.04
CA GLU A 150 3.94 6.83 6.32
C GLU A 150 2.43 6.74 6.40
N HIS A 151 1.70 7.70 5.84
CA HIS A 151 0.25 7.67 5.84
C HIS A 151 -0.30 6.48 5.06
N ILE A 152 0.19 6.22 3.84
CA ILE A 152 -0.30 5.10 3.03
C ILE A 152 0.11 3.73 3.59
N LEU A 153 1.31 3.64 4.17
CA LEU A 153 1.75 2.42 4.87
C LEU A 153 0.90 2.17 6.11
N LYS A 154 0.54 3.22 6.86
CA LYS A 154 -0.38 3.10 8.00
C LYS A 154 -1.74 2.57 7.56
N ILE A 155 -2.33 3.12 6.50
CA ILE A 155 -3.61 2.63 5.95
C ILE A 155 -3.50 1.14 5.57
N SER A 156 -2.43 0.77 4.86
CA SER A 156 -2.22 -0.62 4.41
C SER A 156 -2.04 -1.60 5.59
N ARG A 157 -1.40 -1.16 6.68
CA ARG A 157 -1.28 -1.94 7.92
C ARG A 157 -2.62 -2.08 8.63
N GLN A 158 -3.35 -0.97 8.80
CA GLN A 158 -4.65 -0.95 9.49
C GLN A 158 -5.71 -1.80 8.77
N ASN A 159 -5.65 -1.88 7.44
CA ASN A 159 -6.55 -2.71 6.64
C ASN A 159 -6.12 -4.20 6.59
N GLY A 160 -5.02 -4.58 7.26
CA GLY A 160 -4.51 -5.95 7.28
C GLY A 160 -3.81 -6.40 6.00
N THR A 161 -3.74 -5.54 4.98
CA THR A 161 -3.06 -5.82 3.70
C THR A 161 -1.57 -6.03 3.90
N LEU A 162 -0.96 -5.24 4.78
CA LEU A 162 0.45 -5.31 5.16
C LEU A 162 0.59 -5.68 6.63
N THR A 163 1.11 -6.87 6.94
CA THR A 163 1.31 -7.33 8.32
C THR A 163 2.77 -7.26 8.74
N GLU A 164 3.03 -7.11 10.05
CA GLU A 164 4.39 -7.05 10.59
C GLU A 164 5.20 -8.30 10.28
N GLU A 165 4.57 -9.48 10.27
CA GLU A 165 5.20 -10.75 9.89
C GLU A 165 5.72 -10.70 8.44
N ARG A 166 4.90 -10.23 7.50
CA ARG A 166 5.30 -10.11 6.09
C ARG A 166 6.44 -9.11 5.92
N ILE A 167 6.37 -7.97 6.62
CA ILE A 167 7.44 -6.96 6.57
C ILE A 167 8.74 -7.55 7.13
N ASN A 168 8.69 -8.21 8.29
CA ASN A 168 9.87 -8.77 8.94
C ASN A 168 10.51 -9.88 8.09
N GLY A 169 9.70 -10.80 7.57
CA GLY A 169 10.17 -11.85 6.67
C GLY A 169 10.80 -11.28 5.39
N ALA A 170 10.15 -10.30 4.76
CA ALA A 170 10.67 -9.66 3.55
C ALA A 170 11.94 -8.85 3.84
N MET A 171 12.05 -8.20 5.00
CA MET A 171 13.26 -7.49 5.40
C MET A 171 14.46 -8.43 5.49
N VAL A 172 14.30 -9.59 6.12
CA VAL A 172 15.36 -10.61 6.23
C VAL A 172 15.76 -11.11 4.84
N GLN A 173 14.78 -11.46 4.00
CA GLN A 173 15.05 -11.92 2.63
C GLN A 173 15.79 -10.87 1.81
N ARG A 174 15.34 -9.60 1.87
CA ARG A 174 15.94 -8.50 1.15
C ARG A 174 17.34 -8.17 1.65
N ALA A 175 17.55 -8.19 2.97
CA ALA A 175 18.87 -7.97 3.55
C ALA A 175 19.86 -9.06 3.12
N ASN A 176 19.46 -10.32 3.19
CA ASN A 176 20.28 -11.45 2.71
C ASN A 176 20.62 -11.32 1.22
N ALA A 177 19.64 -10.96 0.39
CA ALA A 177 19.85 -10.78 -1.06
C ALA A 177 20.83 -9.64 -1.38
N LEU A 178 20.90 -8.63 -0.52
CA LEU A 178 21.78 -7.48 -0.68
C LEU A 178 23.10 -7.61 0.10
N GLY A 179 23.31 -8.72 0.82
CA GLY A 179 24.48 -8.92 1.68
C GLY A 179 24.55 -7.95 2.87
N LEU A 180 23.40 -7.50 3.37
CA LEU A 180 23.29 -6.53 4.46
C LEU A 180 23.02 -7.23 5.80
N ASP A 181 23.69 -6.79 6.86
CA ASP A 181 23.42 -7.24 8.22
C ASP A 181 22.46 -6.29 8.94
N LEU A 182 21.22 -6.76 9.15
CA LEU A 182 20.17 -6.00 9.83
C LEU A 182 20.51 -5.59 11.28
N THR A 183 21.46 -6.28 11.93
CA THR A 183 21.88 -6.02 13.30
C THR A 183 22.81 -4.82 13.38
N ASN A 184 23.57 -4.59 12.32
CA ASN A 184 24.57 -3.54 12.18
C ASN A 184 24.08 -2.34 11.34
N MET A 185 22.76 -2.26 11.09
CA MET A 185 22.08 -1.20 10.33
C MET A 185 21.39 -0.15 11.19
#